data_AF-A0A1A7WK22-F1
#
_entry.id   AF-A0A1A7WK22-F1
#
_cell.length_a   1.000
_cell.length_b   1.000
_cell.length_c   1.000
_cell.angle_alpha   90.00
_cell.angle_beta   90.00
_cell.angle_gamma   90.00
#
_symmetry.space_group_name_H-M   'P 1'
#
loop_
_entity.id
_entity.type
_entity.pdbx_description
1 polymer ?
#
loop_
_entity_poly.entity_id
_entity_poly.type
_entity_poly.pdbx_seq_one_letter_code
_entity_poly.pdbx_strand_id
1 'polypeptide(L)'
;MNRVSQSRVDPNGLFIFSSRPRAVESCSKPKEPPLRPVILSQRHYDKIMDDRRVVRRHAQHTIPTKAQQTSADIKRQMAIAHKRAEPGTPKPLQGRLHVDVQTDLYLEELSEVITTTDIECQTDEFIDRPPTPLYIPAKSGKDAETQIEEGELFDFDSEVQPVLELLVGKTIEQSLLEVLEEEELATLRAQQRAFRELRNNELAEVQRLQEQERRRKEEKERRIAQQKEMLRIEKETVEKITARVFSQQYLAGLLPAVFSSLRRDGFFYDPVERDIEMDFLPWLMAEVHNRLEERNSVRRLLDTMISEVGGKN
;
A
#
# COMPACT_ATOMS: atom_id res chain seq x y z
N MET A 1 17.18 -14.76 -4.45
CA MET A 1 17.71 -13.67 -5.29
C MET A 1 17.03 -12.37 -4.86
N ASN A 2 17.77 -11.54 -4.13
CA ASN A 2 17.30 -10.30 -3.52
C ASN A 2 16.87 -9.29 -4.60
N ARG A 3 15.67 -8.73 -4.48
CA ARG A 3 15.25 -7.56 -5.26
C ARG A 3 15.21 -6.35 -4.33
N VAL A 4 16.27 -5.56 -4.39
CA VAL A 4 16.35 -4.23 -3.76
C VAL A 4 15.75 -3.23 -4.73
N SER A 5 14.59 -2.68 -4.41
CA SER A 5 14.04 -1.49 -5.08
C SER A 5 14.80 -0.26 -4.57
N GLN A 6 15.75 0.23 -5.38
CA GLN A 6 16.47 1.48 -5.07
C GLN A 6 15.61 2.67 -5.50
N SER A 7 15.12 3.44 -4.53
CA SER A 7 14.70 4.83 -4.77
C SER A 7 15.95 5.71 -4.81
N ARG A 8 16.19 6.40 -5.94
CA ARG A 8 17.17 7.49 -6.01
C ARG A 8 16.41 8.80 -5.82
N VAL A 9 16.90 9.63 -4.89
CA VAL A 9 16.41 10.98 -4.64
C VAL A 9 17.40 11.95 -5.29
N ASP A 10 16.92 12.75 -6.25
CA ASP A 10 17.67 13.86 -6.84
C ASP A 10 17.54 15.12 -5.94
N PRO A 11 18.53 16.05 -5.96
CA PRO A 11 18.65 17.12 -4.96
C PRO A 11 17.58 18.22 -5.01
N ASN A 12 16.61 18.16 -5.94
CA ASN A 12 15.51 19.12 -6.07
C ASN A 12 14.14 18.62 -5.53
N GLY A 13 14.12 17.50 -4.78
CA GLY A 13 12.93 17.12 -3.99
C GLY A 13 11.68 16.68 -4.76
N LEU A 14 11.76 16.46 -6.08
CA LEU A 14 10.69 15.83 -6.85
C LEU A 14 10.85 14.31 -6.85
N PHE A 15 9.84 13.58 -6.36
CA PHE A 15 9.76 12.13 -6.44
C PHE A 15 9.40 11.69 -7.87
N ILE A 16 10.32 11.02 -8.56
CA ILE A 16 10.06 10.42 -9.88
C ILE A 16 9.99 8.90 -9.71
N PHE A 17 8.78 8.34 -9.83
CA PHE A 17 8.55 6.90 -9.91
C PHE A 17 8.69 6.44 -11.36
N SER A 18 9.79 5.74 -11.69
CA SER A 18 10.00 5.18 -13.03
C SER A 18 9.76 3.66 -13.03
N SER A 19 8.51 3.23 -13.18
CA SER A 19 8.21 1.86 -13.58
C SER A 19 8.17 1.76 -15.10
N ARG A 20 9.01 0.92 -15.71
CA ARG A 20 8.90 0.59 -17.14
C ARG A 20 7.59 -0.17 -17.38
N PRO A 21 6.81 0.13 -18.44
CA PRO A 21 5.60 -0.62 -18.74
C PRO A 21 5.97 -2.06 -19.08
N ARG A 22 5.33 -3.03 -18.42
CA ARG A 22 5.50 -4.46 -18.67
C ARG A 22 4.22 -5.00 -19.30
N ALA A 23 4.33 -5.61 -20.48
CA ALA A 23 3.20 -6.23 -21.15
C ALA A 23 2.68 -7.43 -20.34
N VAL A 24 1.37 -7.59 -20.28
CA VAL A 24 0.68 -8.72 -19.65
C VAL A 24 0.94 -9.96 -20.49
N GLU A 25 1.54 -11.00 -19.89
CA GLU A 25 1.69 -12.30 -20.56
C GLU A 25 0.32 -12.95 -20.71
N SER A 26 -0.03 -13.35 -21.94
CA SER A 26 -1.27 -14.06 -22.22
C SER A 26 -1.25 -15.45 -21.60
N CYS A 27 -2.19 -15.72 -20.70
CA CYS A 27 -2.41 -17.07 -20.17
C CYS A 27 -2.67 -18.04 -21.32
N SER A 28 -1.91 -19.13 -21.34
CA SER A 28 -2.13 -20.27 -22.22
C SER A 28 -3.42 -21.00 -21.85
N LYS A 29 -4.11 -21.49 -22.88
CA LYS A 29 -5.41 -22.17 -22.84
C LYS A 29 -5.45 -23.31 -21.80
N PRO A 30 -6.55 -23.49 -21.03
CA PRO A 30 -6.76 -24.71 -20.27
C PRO A 30 -7.07 -25.91 -21.20
N LYS A 31 -6.48 -27.07 -20.88
CA LYS A 31 -6.77 -28.38 -21.49
C LYS A 31 -8.18 -28.87 -21.12
N GLU A 32 -8.86 -29.47 -22.09
CA GLU A 32 -10.16 -30.15 -21.96
C GLU A 32 -10.11 -31.38 -21.05
N PRO A 33 -11.17 -31.63 -20.25
CA PRO A 33 -11.49 -32.95 -19.69
C PRO A 33 -12.60 -33.67 -20.49
N PRO A 34 -12.75 -35.00 -20.33
CA PRO A 34 -13.46 -35.86 -21.28
C PRO A 34 -14.99 -35.88 -21.13
N LEU A 35 -15.62 -36.19 -22.25
CA LEU A 35 -17.05 -36.32 -22.55
C LEU A 35 -17.78 -37.39 -21.71
N ARG A 36 -18.95 -37.02 -21.16
CA ARG A 36 -20.17 -37.88 -20.99
C ARG A 36 -21.45 -37.00 -21.02
N PRO A 37 -22.61 -37.56 -21.40
CA PRO A 37 -23.49 -36.95 -22.39
C PRO A 37 -24.54 -35.99 -21.81
N VAL A 38 -24.76 -34.91 -22.57
CA VAL A 38 -25.86 -33.95 -22.40
C VAL A 38 -27.13 -34.55 -23.01
N ILE A 39 -28.18 -34.66 -22.19
CA ILE A 39 -29.54 -34.91 -22.66
C ILE A 39 -30.06 -33.60 -23.27
N LEU A 40 -30.48 -33.69 -24.54
CA LEU A 40 -31.22 -32.66 -25.25
C LEU A 40 -32.57 -32.42 -24.59
N SER A 41 -32.85 -31.18 -24.17
CA SER A 41 -34.21 -30.65 -24.23
C SER A 41 -34.18 -29.13 -24.40
N GLN A 42 -34.88 -28.70 -25.43
CA GLN A 42 -35.03 -27.34 -25.90
C GLN A 42 -35.62 -26.40 -24.84
N ARG A 43 -35.22 -25.13 -24.95
CA ARG A 43 -35.72 -24.00 -24.17
C ARG A 43 -37.24 -23.86 -24.31
N HIS A 44 -37.94 -23.88 -23.19
CA HIS A 44 -39.28 -23.30 -23.06
C HIS A 44 -39.16 -22.00 -22.24
N TYR A 45 -39.85 -20.96 -22.70
CA TYR A 45 -39.89 -19.66 -22.06
C TYR A 45 -40.73 -19.73 -20.78
N ASP A 46 -40.14 -19.42 -19.64
CA ASP A 46 -40.85 -19.31 -18.36
C ASP A 46 -41.76 -18.07 -18.34
N LYS A 47 -42.98 -18.26 -17.84
CA LYS A 47 -44.01 -17.23 -17.70
C LYS A 47 -43.58 -16.23 -16.61
N ILE A 48 -43.75 -14.93 -16.89
CA ILE A 48 -43.53 -13.78 -15.99
C ILE A 48 -44.29 -13.87 -14.64
N MET A 49 -45.20 -14.83 -14.49
CA MET A 49 -46.04 -15.00 -13.29
C MET A 49 -45.28 -15.57 -12.09
N ASP A 50 -44.12 -16.20 -12.29
CA ASP A 50 -43.30 -16.82 -11.22
C ASP A 50 -42.04 -16.01 -10.86
N ASP A 51 -41.90 -14.79 -11.38
CA ASP A 51 -40.78 -13.91 -11.05
C ASP A 51 -41.01 -13.20 -9.71
N ARG A 52 -40.18 -13.55 -8.71
CA ARG A 52 -40.17 -12.97 -7.34
C ARG A 52 -39.95 -11.46 -7.30
N ARG A 53 -39.61 -10.80 -8.42
CA ARG A 53 -39.41 -9.34 -8.52
C ARG A 53 -40.67 -8.56 -8.91
N VAL A 54 -41.77 -9.22 -9.29
CA VAL A 54 -43.02 -8.57 -9.72
C VAL A 54 -44.00 -8.44 -8.54
N VAL A 55 -44.12 -7.23 -7.98
CA VAL A 55 -45.08 -6.93 -6.88
C VAL A 55 -46.38 -6.34 -7.46
N ARG A 56 -47.52 -7.01 -7.26
CA ARG A 56 -48.85 -6.46 -7.59
C ARG A 56 -49.41 -5.67 -6.41
N ARG A 57 -49.59 -4.35 -6.56
CA ARG A 57 -50.39 -3.55 -5.64
C ARG A 57 -51.88 -3.82 -5.87
N HIS A 58 -52.60 -4.20 -4.82
CA HIS A 58 -54.05 -4.24 -4.82
C HIS A 58 -54.60 -2.85 -4.48
N ALA A 59 -55.43 -2.29 -5.37
CA ALA A 59 -56.26 -1.13 -5.09
C ALA A 59 -57.73 -1.54 -5.24
N GLN A 60 -58.54 -1.07 -4.29
CA GLN A 60 -59.96 -1.34 -4.12
C GLN A 60 -60.76 -0.84 -5.33
N HIS A 61 -61.65 -1.69 -5.86
CA HIS A 61 -62.73 -1.24 -6.73
C HIS A 61 -64.08 -1.60 -6.10
N THR A 62 -64.81 -0.54 -5.77
CA THR A 62 -66.21 -0.48 -5.40
C THR A 62 -67.10 -0.97 -6.54
N ILE A 63 -68.17 -1.65 -6.15
CA ILE A 63 -69.23 -2.20 -6.99
C ILE A 63 -70.12 -1.06 -7.52
N PRO A 64 -70.46 -1.02 -8.82
CA PRO A 64 -71.64 -0.31 -9.30
C PRO A 64 -72.76 -1.29 -9.64
N THR A 65 -73.89 -1.11 -8.97
CA THR A 65 -75.21 -1.65 -9.29
C THR A 65 -75.57 -1.32 -10.74
N LYS A 66 -75.90 -2.35 -11.54
CA LYS A 66 -76.66 -2.17 -12.78
C LYS A 66 -77.87 -3.10 -12.82
N ALA A 67 -78.95 -2.49 -13.29
CA ALA A 67 -80.32 -2.92 -13.23
C ALA A 67 -80.63 -4.14 -14.11
N GLN A 68 -81.71 -4.80 -13.70
CA GLN A 68 -82.40 -5.90 -14.34
C GLN A 68 -82.71 -5.60 -15.82
N GLN A 69 -82.40 -6.55 -16.70
CA GLN A 69 -83.11 -6.75 -17.96
C GLN A 69 -83.39 -8.23 -18.17
N THR A 70 -84.64 -8.49 -18.54
CA THR A 70 -85.35 -9.76 -18.69
C THR A 70 -84.77 -10.62 -19.82
N SER A 71 -84.34 -11.84 -19.51
CA SER A 71 -83.78 -12.80 -20.48
C SER A 71 -84.78 -13.92 -20.82
N ALA A 72 -85.94 -13.58 -21.37
CA ALA A 72 -86.90 -14.56 -21.87
C ALA A 72 -86.76 -14.86 -23.38
N ASP A 73 -86.12 -13.99 -24.17
CA ASP A 73 -86.23 -14.07 -25.64
C ASP A 73 -84.94 -14.42 -26.41
N ILE A 74 -83.81 -14.67 -25.73
CA ILE A 74 -82.53 -14.98 -26.41
C ILE A 74 -82.24 -16.50 -26.49
N LYS A 75 -82.99 -17.35 -25.77
CA LYS A 75 -82.78 -18.81 -25.79
C LYS A 75 -83.55 -19.57 -26.87
N ARG A 76 -84.26 -18.88 -27.77
CA ARG A 76 -85.09 -19.53 -28.82
C ARG A 76 -84.51 -19.51 -30.25
N GLN A 77 -83.34 -18.91 -30.50
CA GLN A 77 -82.81 -18.76 -31.86
C GLN A 77 -81.53 -19.57 -32.20
N MET A 78 -81.07 -20.49 -31.35
CA MET A 78 -79.94 -21.38 -31.68
C MET A 78 -80.26 -22.88 -31.66
N ALA A 79 -81.54 -23.24 -31.56
CA ALA A 79 -82.00 -24.64 -31.61
C ALA A 79 -82.20 -25.19 -33.05
N ILE A 80 -81.76 -24.47 -34.09
CA ILE A 80 -81.92 -24.84 -35.50
C ILE A 80 -80.56 -24.78 -36.21
N ALA A 81 -79.55 -25.49 -35.72
CA ALA A 81 -78.26 -25.61 -36.41
C ALA A 81 -77.37 -26.81 -36.01
N HIS A 82 -77.93 -27.87 -35.43
CA HIS A 82 -77.20 -29.14 -35.22
C HIS A 82 -78.08 -30.33 -35.60
N LYS A 83 -78.25 -30.54 -36.91
CA LYS A 83 -78.61 -31.84 -37.48
C LYS A 83 -77.42 -32.32 -38.31
N ARG A 84 -77.06 -33.59 -38.13
CA ARG A 84 -76.03 -34.40 -38.83
C ARG A 84 -74.71 -34.57 -38.08
N ALA A 85 -74.71 -35.54 -37.16
CA ALA A 85 -73.68 -36.57 -37.01
C ALA A 85 -74.15 -37.58 -35.94
N GLU A 86 -74.93 -38.58 -36.33
CA GLU A 86 -75.24 -39.72 -35.46
C GLU A 86 -74.02 -40.64 -35.37
N PRO A 87 -73.54 -41.02 -34.17
CA PRO A 87 -72.52 -42.06 -34.03
C PRO A 87 -73.12 -43.42 -34.39
N GLY A 88 -72.58 -44.09 -35.40
CA GLY A 88 -73.10 -45.37 -35.88
C GLY A 88 -73.08 -46.47 -34.81
N THR A 89 -74.18 -47.21 -34.69
CA THR A 89 -74.36 -48.33 -33.75
C THR A 89 -73.29 -49.41 -33.98
N PRO A 90 -72.62 -49.93 -32.94
CA PRO A 90 -71.58 -50.96 -33.09
C PRO A 90 -72.15 -52.26 -33.69
N LYS A 91 -71.32 -53.00 -34.44
CA LYS A 91 -71.71 -54.23 -35.15
C LYS A 91 -72.13 -55.34 -34.18
N PRO A 92 -73.13 -56.18 -34.53
CA PRO A 92 -73.56 -57.30 -33.70
C PRO A 92 -72.45 -58.33 -33.46
N LEU A 93 -72.42 -58.92 -32.26
CA LEU A 93 -71.51 -59.99 -31.89
C LEU A 93 -71.81 -61.29 -32.67
N GLN A 94 -70.77 -62.07 -32.96
CA GLN A 94 -70.86 -63.24 -33.86
C GLN A 94 -71.90 -64.27 -33.38
N GLY A 95 -72.87 -64.58 -34.26
CA GLY A 95 -73.98 -65.49 -33.97
C GLY A 95 -75.28 -64.81 -33.50
N ARG A 96 -75.34 -63.48 -33.44
CA ARG A 96 -76.59 -62.72 -33.17
C ARG A 96 -76.85 -61.70 -34.28
N LEU A 97 -78.12 -61.47 -34.60
CA LEU A 97 -78.57 -60.44 -35.54
C LEU A 97 -79.24 -59.31 -34.74
N HIS A 98 -78.90 -58.06 -35.03
CA HIS A 98 -79.66 -56.92 -34.51
C HIS A 98 -81.00 -56.83 -35.24
N VAL A 99 -82.06 -56.51 -34.50
CA VAL A 99 -83.40 -56.24 -35.03
C VAL A 99 -83.70 -54.78 -34.73
N ASP A 100 -84.10 -54.02 -35.74
CA ASP A 100 -84.50 -52.63 -35.58
C ASP A 100 -85.87 -52.57 -34.91
N VAL A 101 -85.95 -51.90 -33.76
CA VAL A 101 -87.20 -51.65 -33.03
C VAL A 101 -87.68 -50.26 -33.40
N GLN A 102 -88.95 -50.11 -33.75
CA GLN A 102 -89.53 -48.84 -34.16
C GLN A 102 -89.61 -47.87 -32.96
N THR A 103 -88.61 -47.01 -32.83
CA THR A 103 -88.50 -45.97 -31.79
C THR A 103 -88.96 -44.59 -32.26
N ASP A 104 -89.63 -44.51 -33.41
CA ASP A 104 -90.20 -43.26 -33.90
C ASP A 104 -91.40 -42.85 -33.02
N LEU A 105 -91.46 -41.57 -32.66
CA LEU A 105 -92.55 -40.99 -31.89
C LEU A 105 -93.85 -41.07 -32.71
N TYR A 106 -94.74 -42.02 -32.37
CA TYR A 106 -96.08 -42.12 -32.94
C TYR A 106 -97.06 -41.37 -32.04
N LEU A 107 -97.43 -40.14 -32.39
CA LEU A 107 -98.48 -39.35 -31.74
C LEU A 107 -99.67 -39.26 -32.68
N GLU A 108 -100.80 -39.87 -32.33
CA GLU A 108 -102.09 -39.60 -32.95
C GLU A 108 -102.71 -38.35 -32.29
N GLU A 109 -102.98 -37.31 -33.07
CA GLU A 109 -103.77 -36.16 -32.63
C GLU A 109 -105.26 -36.53 -32.67
N LEU A 110 -105.90 -36.69 -31.50
CA LEU A 110 -107.34 -36.84 -31.39
C LEU A 110 -108.01 -35.46 -31.55
N SER A 111 -108.56 -35.21 -32.74
CA SER A 111 -109.30 -33.97 -33.06
C SER A 111 -110.81 -34.14 -32.84
N GLU A 112 -111.27 -34.05 -31.60
CA GLU A 112 -112.70 -33.82 -31.31
C GLU A 112 -112.84 -32.65 -30.31
N VAL A 113 -113.49 -31.59 -30.79
CA VAL A 113 -113.88 -30.41 -30.00
C VAL A 113 -115.12 -30.79 -29.20
N ILE A 114 -114.98 -30.93 -27.89
CA ILE A 114 -116.10 -31.25 -27.00
C ILE A 114 -116.84 -29.94 -26.69
N THR A 115 -118.09 -29.83 -27.12
CA THR A 115 -118.96 -28.68 -26.85
C THR A 115 -119.40 -28.70 -25.38
N THR A 116 -118.95 -27.72 -24.59
CA THR A 116 -119.35 -27.55 -23.19
C THR A 116 -120.70 -26.84 -23.09
N THR A 117 -121.67 -27.44 -22.40
CA THR A 117 -122.94 -26.79 -22.02
C THR A 117 -122.82 -26.17 -20.63
N ASP A 118 -123.01 -24.87 -20.55
CA ASP A 118 -122.99 -24.12 -19.29
C ASP A 118 -124.30 -24.29 -18.52
N ILE A 119 -124.21 -24.63 -17.24
CA ILE A 119 -125.33 -24.71 -16.30
C ILE A 119 -124.98 -23.78 -15.14
N GLU A 120 -125.77 -22.72 -14.96
CA GLU A 120 -125.60 -21.75 -13.87
C GLU A 120 -126.36 -22.23 -12.62
N CYS A 121 -125.70 -22.26 -11.47
CA CYS A 121 -126.29 -22.56 -10.17
C CYS A 121 -125.99 -21.40 -9.20
N GLN A 122 -127.03 -20.88 -8.55
CA GLN A 122 -126.95 -19.79 -7.57
C GLN A 122 -126.29 -20.28 -6.28
N THR A 123 -125.12 -19.74 -5.94
CA THR A 123 -124.36 -20.00 -4.70
C THR A 123 -124.51 -18.85 -3.72
N ASP A 124 -124.89 -19.15 -2.47
CA ASP A 124 -124.91 -18.20 -1.35
C ASP A 124 -123.50 -17.69 -1.00
N GLU A 125 -123.42 -16.48 -0.43
CA GLU A 125 -122.17 -15.78 -0.12
C GLU A 125 -121.29 -16.52 0.90
N PHE A 126 -120.12 -16.95 0.45
CA PHE A 126 -119.10 -17.66 1.22
C PHE A 126 -118.32 -16.68 2.11
N ILE A 127 -118.38 -16.82 3.44
CA ILE A 127 -117.57 -16.01 4.37
C ILE A 127 -116.19 -16.69 4.52
N ASP A 128 -115.12 -15.96 4.20
CA ASP A 128 -113.74 -16.47 4.21
C ASP A 128 -113.23 -16.82 5.62
N ARG A 129 -112.68 -18.03 5.75
CA ARG A 129 -112.00 -18.52 6.96
C ARG A 129 -110.66 -17.80 7.14
N PRO A 130 -110.26 -17.39 8.35
CA PRO A 130 -108.96 -16.75 8.56
C PRO A 130 -107.79 -17.66 8.15
N PRO A 131 -106.69 -17.09 7.64
CA PRO A 131 -105.55 -17.84 7.14
C PRO A 131 -104.88 -18.64 8.27
N THR A 132 -104.53 -19.89 7.98
CA THR A 132 -103.91 -20.80 8.95
C THR A 132 -102.48 -20.35 9.27
N PRO A 133 -102.03 -20.35 10.55
CA PRO A 133 -100.71 -19.87 10.91
C PRO A 133 -99.59 -20.68 10.24
N LEU A 134 -98.49 -19.99 9.91
CA LEU A 134 -97.31 -20.57 9.26
C LEU A 134 -96.57 -21.53 10.19
N TYR A 135 -96.30 -22.74 9.72
CA TYR A 135 -95.53 -23.75 10.44
C TYR A 135 -94.02 -23.47 10.36
N ILE A 136 -93.35 -23.31 11.49
CA ILE A 136 -91.89 -23.21 11.60
C ILE A 136 -91.35 -24.54 12.15
N PRO A 137 -90.58 -25.33 11.37
CA PRO A 137 -90.02 -26.58 11.85
C PRO A 137 -89.01 -26.35 12.98
N ALA A 138 -89.05 -27.20 14.02
CA ALA A 138 -88.01 -27.23 15.05
C ALA A 138 -86.68 -27.69 14.43
N LYS A 139 -85.55 -27.08 14.81
CA LYS A 139 -84.22 -27.55 14.42
C LYS A 139 -84.07 -29.00 14.88
N SER A 140 -83.90 -29.93 13.93
CA SER A 140 -83.61 -31.33 14.19
C SER A 140 -82.17 -31.61 13.78
N GLY A 141 -81.32 -31.84 14.79
CA GLY A 141 -79.88 -32.11 14.68
C GLY A 141 -79.26 -32.21 16.07
N LYS A 142 -78.18 -32.98 16.23
CA LYS A 142 -77.39 -32.98 17.47
C LYS A 142 -76.20 -32.04 17.26
N ASP A 143 -76.12 -31.00 18.08
CA ASP A 143 -74.96 -30.12 18.09
C ASP A 143 -73.78 -30.86 18.74
N ALA A 144 -72.63 -30.85 18.08
CA ALA A 144 -71.39 -31.46 18.57
C ALA A 144 -70.24 -30.47 18.36
N GLU A 145 -69.47 -30.22 19.40
CA GLU A 145 -68.22 -29.49 19.33
C GLU A 145 -67.05 -30.47 19.47
N THR A 146 -65.97 -30.18 18.75
CA THR A 146 -64.70 -30.89 18.88
C THR A 146 -63.65 -29.84 19.12
N GLN A 147 -62.95 -29.94 20.24
CA GLN A 147 -61.85 -29.06 20.61
C GLN A 147 -60.63 -29.92 20.89
N ILE A 148 -59.49 -29.45 20.41
CA ILE A 148 -58.18 -30.02 20.68
C ILE A 148 -57.64 -29.33 21.92
N GLU A 149 -57.22 -30.12 22.91
CA GLU A 149 -56.64 -29.59 24.15
C GLU A 149 -55.14 -29.33 24.03
N GLU A 150 -54.62 -28.47 24.91
CA GLU A 150 -53.20 -28.09 24.91
C GLU A 150 -52.32 -29.33 25.14
N GLY A 151 -51.45 -29.64 24.17
CA GLY A 151 -50.55 -30.81 24.20
C GLY A 151 -51.03 -32.06 23.46
N GLU A 152 -52.26 -32.09 22.94
CA GLU A 152 -52.82 -33.29 22.27
C GLU A 152 -52.18 -33.59 20.90
N LEU A 153 -51.60 -32.57 20.23
CA LEU A 153 -50.87 -32.71 18.96
C LEU A 153 -49.35 -32.57 19.10
N PHE A 154 -48.82 -32.44 20.32
CA PHE A 154 -47.38 -32.24 20.50
C PHE A 154 -46.60 -33.53 20.26
N ASP A 155 -45.73 -33.53 19.23
CA ASP A 155 -44.77 -34.59 18.98
C ASP A 155 -43.36 -34.11 19.33
N PHE A 156 -42.83 -34.64 20.43
CA PHE A 156 -41.52 -34.24 20.95
C PHE A 156 -40.40 -34.46 19.92
N ASP A 157 -40.42 -35.57 19.17
CA ASP A 157 -39.34 -35.93 18.26
C ASP A 157 -39.30 -34.99 17.05
N SER A 158 -40.45 -34.46 16.62
CA SER A 158 -40.56 -33.44 15.58
C SER A 158 -40.17 -32.05 16.10
N GLU A 159 -40.68 -31.67 17.27
CA GLU A 159 -40.53 -30.31 17.79
C GLU A 159 -39.13 -30.03 18.39
N VAL A 160 -38.40 -31.06 18.82
CA VAL A 160 -37.03 -30.90 19.35
C VAL A 160 -35.98 -30.75 18.25
N GLN A 161 -36.25 -31.21 17.03
CA GLN A 161 -35.27 -31.21 15.93
C GLN A 161 -34.68 -29.82 15.65
N PRO A 162 -35.47 -28.73 15.50
CA PRO A 162 -34.93 -27.40 15.23
C PRO A 162 -34.08 -26.87 16.39
N VAL A 163 -34.44 -27.22 17.63
CA VAL A 163 -33.69 -26.82 18.83
C VAL A 163 -32.34 -27.51 18.85
N LEU A 164 -32.33 -28.83 18.59
CA LEU A 164 -31.10 -29.61 18.58
C LEU A 164 -30.18 -29.21 17.43
N GLU A 165 -30.73 -28.98 16.24
CA GLU A 165 -29.98 -28.52 15.07
C GLU A 165 -29.30 -27.17 15.35
N LEU A 166 -30.02 -26.22 15.95
CA LEU A 166 -29.45 -24.93 16.31
C LEU A 166 -28.37 -25.06 17.39
N LEU A 167 -28.58 -25.91 18.39
CA LEU A 167 -27.65 -26.08 19.50
C LEU A 167 -26.35 -26.78 19.04
N VAL A 168 -26.47 -27.84 18.24
CA VAL A 168 -25.33 -28.54 17.64
C VAL A 168 -24.63 -27.63 16.61
N GLY A 169 -25.39 -26.93 15.77
CA GLY A 169 -24.84 -25.98 14.80
C GLY A 169 -24.04 -24.87 15.48
N LYS A 170 -24.60 -24.26 16.53
CA LYS A 170 -23.93 -23.18 17.26
C LYS A 170 -22.71 -23.65 18.03
N THR A 171 -22.76 -24.83 18.65
CA THR A 171 -21.62 -25.39 19.38
C THR A 171 -20.46 -25.73 18.44
N ILE A 172 -20.75 -26.34 17.28
CA ILE A 172 -19.73 -26.63 16.27
C ILE A 172 -19.14 -25.33 15.72
N GLU A 173 -19.99 -24.37 15.32
CA GLU A 173 -19.54 -23.07 14.80
C GLU A 173 -18.64 -22.33 15.79
N GLN A 174 -19.06 -22.26 17.06
CA GLN A 174 -18.27 -21.63 18.12
C GLN A 174 -16.93 -22.35 18.32
N SER A 175 -16.94 -23.69 18.44
CA SER A 175 -15.71 -24.47 18.63
C SER A 175 -14.72 -24.29 17.47
N LEU A 176 -15.22 -24.21 16.23
CA LEU A 176 -14.38 -23.99 15.06
C LEU A 176 -13.75 -22.60 15.07
N LEU A 177 -14.50 -21.56 15.43
CA LEU A 177 -13.98 -20.20 15.53
C LEU A 177 -12.91 -20.09 16.61
N GLU A 178 -13.13 -20.70 17.78
CA GLU A 178 -12.16 -20.70 18.88
C GLU A 178 -10.84 -21.39 18.47
N VAL A 179 -10.92 -22.56 17.83
CA VAL A 179 -9.71 -23.28 17.36
C VAL A 179 -8.94 -22.47 16.30
N LEU A 180 -9.66 -21.84 15.36
CA LEU A 180 -9.02 -20.99 14.35
C LEU A 180 -8.32 -19.77 14.98
N GLU A 181 -8.96 -19.12 15.96
CA GLU A 181 -8.36 -18.00 16.69
C GLU A 181 -7.11 -18.44 17.47
N GLU A 182 -7.15 -19.60 18.13
CA GLU A 182 -6.00 -20.14 18.86
C GLU A 182 -4.81 -20.43 17.92
N GLU A 183 -5.05 -21.02 16.75
CA GLU A 183 -4.00 -21.27 15.76
C GLU A 183 -3.41 -19.98 15.19
N GLU A 184 -4.24 -18.97 14.92
CA GLU A 184 -3.78 -17.65 14.47
C GLU A 184 -2.90 -17.00 15.56
N LEU A 185 -3.38 -16.96 16.80
CA LEU A 185 -2.63 -16.42 17.93
C LEU A 185 -1.31 -17.16 18.16
N ALA A 186 -1.29 -18.49 18.03
CA ALA A 186 -0.08 -19.29 18.13
C ALA A 186 0.93 -18.92 17.03
N THR A 187 0.45 -18.76 15.80
CA THR A 187 1.26 -18.35 14.65
C THR A 187 1.85 -16.96 14.84
N LEU A 188 1.04 -15.97 15.23
CA LEU A 188 1.49 -14.60 15.50
C LEU A 188 2.51 -14.56 16.65
N ARG A 189 2.29 -15.31 17.73
CA ARG A 189 3.23 -15.41 18.85
C ARG A 189 4.54 -16.07 18.43
N ALA A 190 4.51 -17.08 17.57
CA ALA A 190 5.73 -17.71 17.05
C ALA A 190 6.53 -16.72 16.17
N GLN A 191 5.86 -16.01 15.26
CA GLN A 191 6.49 -14.97 14.43
C GLN A 191 7.09 -13.85 15.29
N GLN A 192 6.36 -13.37 16.30
CA GLN A 192 6.85 -12.33 17.19
C GLN A 192 8.06 -12.77 18.01
N ARG A 193 8.10 -14.02 18.49
CA ARG A 193 9.27 -14.59 19.17
C ARG A 193 10.48 -14.65 18.25
N ALA A 194 10.32 -15.22 17.05
CA ALA A 194 11.40 -15.30 16.07
C ALA A 194 11.96 -13.90 15.69
N PHE A 195 11.07 -12.91 15.51
CA PHE A 195 11.48 -11.54 15.23
C PHE A 195 12.25 -10.91 16.40
N ARG A 196 11.79 -11.11 17.64
CA ARG A 196 12.46 -10.59 18.83
C ARG A 196 13.84 -11.23 19.01
N GLU A 197 13.97 -12.54 18.78
CA GLU A 197 15.24 -13.25 18.83
C GLU A 197 16.23 -12.71 17.81
N LEU A 198 15.79 -12.56 16.55
CA LEU A 198 16.62 -11.97 15.49
C LEU A 198 17.06 -10.56 15.86
N ARG A 199 16.13 -9.70 16.28
CA ARG A 199 16.42 -8.32 16.68
C ARG A 199 17.39 -8.24 17.85
N ASN A 200 17.26 -9.12 18.83
CA ASN A 200 18.16 -9.17 19.98
C ASN A 200 19.58 -9.58 19.55
N ASN A 201 19.69 -10.55 18.64
CA ASN A 201 20.97 -10.98 18.08
C ASN A 201 21.63 -9.85 17.27
N GLU A 202 20.87 -9.18 16.40
CA GLU A 202 21.34 -8.03 15.62
C GLU A 202 21.81 -6.89 16.53
N LEU A 203 21.05 -6.58 17.59
CA LEU A 203 21.40 -5.53 18.55
C LEU A 203 22.70 -5.88 19.30
N ALA A 204 22.87 -7.13 19.72
CA ALA A 204 24.11 -7.59 20.36
C ALA A 204 25.31 -7.49 19.40
N GLU A 205 25.13 -7.81 18.11
CA GLU A 205 26.19 -7.68 17.10
C GLU A 205 26.56 -6.21 16.85
N VAL A 206 25.57 -5.33 16.70
CA VAL A 206 25.79 -3.89 16.53
C VAL A 206 26.55 -3.32 17.71
N GLN A 207 26.19 -3.67 18.95
CA GLN A 207 26.91 -3.23 20.15
C GLN A 207 28.36 -3.70 20.15
N ARG A 208 28.61 -4.96 19.77
CA ARG A 208 29.98 -5.51 19.66
C ARG A 208 30.82 -4.73 18.65
N LEU A 209 30.25 -4.42 17.48
CA LEU A 209 30.93 -3.65 16.42
C LEU A 209 31.16 -2.20 16.83
N GLN A 210 30.18 -1.55 17.47
CA GLN A 210 30.32 -0.19 17.97
C GLN A 210 31.45 -0.06 19.00
N GLU A 211 31.55 -1.00 19.94
CA GLU A 211 32.62 -1.01 20.92
C GLU A 211 34.00 -1.25 20.28
N GLN A 212 34.08 -2.12 19.26
CA GLN A 212 35.30 -2.33 18.49
C GLN A 212 35.72 -1.05 17.73
N GLU A 213 34.78 -0.37 17.08
CA GLU A 213 35.03 0.88 16.37
C GLU A 213 35.41 2.01 17.34
N ARG A 214 34.79 2.07 18.53
CA ARG A 214 35.19 3.01 19.59
C ARG A 214 36.66 2.83 19.94
N ARG A 215 37.10 1.60 20.22
CA ARG A 215 38.51 1.29 20.55
C ARG A 215 39.46 1.66 19.43
N ARG A 216 39.12 1.31 18.18
CA ARG A 216 39.93 1.66 17.00
C ARG A 216 40.05 3.16 16.81
N LYS A 217 38.95 3.90 17.01
CA LYS A 217 38.94 5.36 16.90
C LYS A 217 39.81 6.00 17.98
N GLU A 218 39.67 5.56 19.23
CA GLU A 218 40.50 6.02 20.35
C GLU A 218 41.99 5.75 20.09
N GLU A 219 42.36 4.56 19.60
CA GLU A 219 43.75 4.26 19.26
C GLU A 219 44.25 5.13 18.10
N LYS A 220 43.45 5.28 17.05
CA LYS A 220 43.79 6.14 15.90
C LYS A 220 44.02 7.59 16.33
N GLU A 221 43.17 8.14 17.18
CA GLU A 221 43.32 9.50 17.72
C GLU A 221 44.60 9.64 18.55
N ARG A 222 44.93 8.65 19.39
CA ARG A 222 46.21 8.63 20.13
C ARG A 222 47.41 8.62 19.19
N ARG A 223 47.39 7.79 18.13
CA ARG A 223 48.47 7.73 17.13
C ARG A 223 48.62 9.04 16.36
N ILE A 224 47.52 9.67 15.98
CA ILE A 224 47.53 10.98 15.31
C ILE A 224 48.12 12.05 16.23
N ALA A 225 47.74 12.06 17.50
CA ALA A 225 48.28 13.01 18.48
C ALA A 225 49.80 12.85 18.66
N GLN A 226 50.28 11.60 18.80
CA GLN A 226 51.70 11.28 18.87
C GLN A 226 52.44 11.75 17.61
N GLN A 227 51.92 11.42 16.42
CA GLN A 227 52.55 11.81 15.16
C GLN A 227 52.60 13.33 14.98
N LYS A 228 51.55 14.04 15.38
CA LYS A 228 51.50 15.51 15.33
C LYS A 228 52.57 16.13 16.23
N GLU A 229 52.77 15.56 17.41
CA GLU A 229 53.80 16.01 18.35
C GLU A 229 55.21 15.74 17.80
N MET A 230 55.44 14.54 17.26
CA MET A 230 56.71 14.19 16.62
C MET A 230 57.04 15.14 15.46
N LEU A 231 56.06 15.44 14.60
CA LEU A 231 56.22 16.39 13.50
C LEU A 231 56.50 17.83 13.99
N ARG A 232 55.92 18.22 15.14
CA ARG A 232 56.21 19.53 15.75
C ARG A 232 57.66 19.61 16.18
N ILE A 233 58.13 18.60 16.92
CA ILE A 233 59.52 18.51 17.38
C ILE A 233 60.47 18.47 16.18
N GLU A 234 60.15 17.67 15.15
CA GLU A 234 60.95 17.58 13.93
C GLU A 234 61.12 18.95 13.27
N LYS A 235 60.03 19.70 13.07
CA LYS A 235 60.09 21.07 12.52
C LYS A 235 60.98 21.99 13.34
N GLU A 236 60.82 22.00 14.66
CA GLU A 236 61.66 22.80 15.55
C GLU A 236 63.14 22.40 15.44
N THR A 237 63.43 21.11 15.34
CA THR A 237 64.82 20.63 15.19
C THR A 237 65.40 21.02 13.84
N VAL A 238 64.63 20.92 12.76
CA VAL A 238 65.06 21.32 11.41
C VAL A 238 65.32 22.82 11.35
N GLU A 239 64.46 23.65 11.96
CA GLU A 239 64.66 25.10 12.05
C GLU A 239 65.93 25.44 12.84
N LYS A 240 66.17 24.81 13.99
CA LYS A 240 67.39 25.00 14.79
C LYS A 240 68.65 24.61 14.01
N ILE A 241 68.63 23.47 13.31
CA ILE A 241 69.74 23.02 12.48
C ILE A 241 69.97 23.99 11.33
N THR A 242 68.91 24.42 10.65
CA THR A 242 68.97 25.37 9.53
C THR A 242 69.55 26.70 9.97
N ALA A 243 69.08 27.26 11.09
CA ALA A 243 69.62 28.49 11.66
C ALA A 243 71.11 28.36 12.00
N ARG A 244 71.52 27.24 12.62
CA ARG A 244 72.93 26.97 12.92
C ARG A 244 73.78 26.92 11.65
N VAL A 245 73.35 26.15 10.65
CA VAL A 245 74.07 26.02 9.37
C VAL A 245 74.13 27.36 8.65
N PHE A 246 73.03 28.11 8.63
CA PHE A 246 72.97 29.44 8.04
C PHE A 246 73.95 30.42 8.74
N SER A 247 73.95 30.47 10.06
CA SER A 247 74.90 31.30 10.81
C SER A 247 76.35 30.90 10.54
N GLN A 248 76.65 29.59 10.46
CA GLN A 248 77.99 29.11 10.12
C GLN A 248 78.42 29.53 8.71
N GLN A 249 77.54 29.35 7.72
CA GLN A 249 77.81 29.76 6.32
C GLN A 249 77.98 31.28 6.21
N TYR A 250 77.13 32.06 6.87
CA TYR A 250 77.22 33.52 6.87
C TYR A 250 78.51 34.01 7.53
N LEU A 251 78.84 33.51 8.73
CA LEU A 251 80.06 33.87 9.44
C LEU A 251 81.33 33.45 8.70
N ALA A 252 81.32 32.29 8.04
CA ALA A 252 82.43 31.81 7.23
C ALA A 252 82.76 32.75 6.05
N GLY A 253 81.75 33.41 5.47
CA GLY A 253 81.95 34.42 4.43
C GLY A 253 82.23 35.82 4.98
N LEU A 254 81.59 36.21 6.08
CA LEU A 254 81.70 37.53 6.67
C LEU A 254 83.09 37.78 7.25
N LEU A 255 83.67 36.83 7.97
CA LEU A 255 84.98 37.01 8.60
C LEU A 255 86.06 37.35 7.55
N PRO A 256 86.30 36.55 6.49
CA PRO A 256 87.26 36.93 5.45
C PRO A 256 86.94 38.27 4.77
N ALA A 257 85.67 38.59 4.53
CA ALA A 257 85.26 39.84 3.89
C ALA A 257 85.58 41.07 4.76
N VAL A 258 85.25 41.01 6.07
CA VAL A 258 85.55 42.08 7.03
C VAL A 258 87.06 42.20 7.24
N PHE A 259 87.77 41.11 7.44
CA PHE A 259 89.23 41.13 7.57
C PHE A 259 89.91 41.69 6.31
N SER A 260 89.41 41.35 5.12
CA SER A 260 89.92 41.91 3.86
C SER A 260 89.58 43.39 3.71
N SER A 261 88.39 43.83 4.15
CA SER A 261 88.03 45.26 4.15
C SER A 261 88.91 46.05 5.11
N LEU A 262 89.01 45.64 6.37
CA LEU A 262 89.88 46.32 7.35
C LEU A 262 91.35 46.34 6.92
N ARG A 263 91.82 45.30 6.22
CA ARG A 263 93.16 45.28 5.64
C ARG A 263 93.30 46.29 4.49
N ARG A 264 92.31 46.41 3.61
CA ARG A 264 92.29 47.44 2.55
C ARG A 264 92.20 48.85 3.11
N ASP A 265 91.43 49.04 4.17
CA ASP A 265 91.24 50.33 4.85
C ASP A 265 92.45 50.73 5.72
N GLY A 266 93.50 49.90 5.76
CA GLY A 266 94.77 50.22 6.43
C GLY A 266 94.76 50.06 7.95
N PHE A 267 93.74 49.42 8.53
CA PHE A 267 93.66 49.20 9.99
C PHE A 267 94.61 48.11 10.49
N PHE A 268 94.96 47.14 9.63
CA PHE A 268 96.00 46.16 9.92
C PHE A 268 97.33 46.64 9.34
N TYR A 269 98.21 47.13 10.21
CA TYR A 269 99.58 47.51 9.88
C TYR A 269 100.56 46.39 10.27
N ASP A 270 101.68 46.29 9.54
CA ASP A 270 102.81 45.50 10.00
C ASP A 270 103.50 46.29 11.12
N PRO A 271 103.62 45.73 12.35
CA PRO A 271 104.32 46.41 13.44
C PRO A 271 105.74 46.83 13.04
N VAL A 272 106.42 46.06 12.20
CA VAL A 272 107.78 46.39 11.74
C VAL A 272 107.77 47.61 10.82
N GLU A 273 106.81 47.69 9.89
CA GLU A 273 106.68 48.85 9.00
C GLU A 273 106.34 50.12 9.79
N ARG A 274 105.44 50.00 10.77
CA ARG A 274 105.06 51.11 11.65
C ARG A 274 106.21 51.60 12.53
N ASP A 275 106.98 50.68 13.12
CA ASP A 275 108.14 51.03 13.93
C ASP A 275 109.23 51.70 13.07
N ILE A 276 109.41 51.24 11.82
CA ILE A 276 110.32 51.90 10.88
C ILE A 276 109.83 53.32 10.56
N GLU A 277 108.54 53.50 10.26
CA GLU A 277 107.96 54.80 9.92
C GLU A 277 107.97 55.80 11.10
N MET A 278 107.67 55.32 12.31
CA MET A 278 107.49 56.19 13.48
C MET A 278 108.76 56.42 14.28
N ASP A 279 109.65 55.43 14.36
CA ASP A 279 110.85 55.54 15.20
C ASP A 279 112.12 55.67 14.34
N PHE A 280 112.30 54.79 13.35
CA PHE A 280 113.54 54.75 12.56
C PHE A 280 113.68 55.92 11.57
N LEU A 281 112.64 56.23 10.79
CA LEU A 281 112.70 57.32 9.81
C LEU A 281 112.91 58.69 10.48
N PRO A 282 112.23 59.05 11.58
CA PRO A 282 112.50 60.30 12.28
C PRO A 282 113.90 60.33 12.89
N TRP A 283 114.37 59.22 13.47
CA TRP A 283 115.74 59.10 13.96
C TRP A 283 116.77 59.29 12.84
N LEU A 284 116.59 58.63 11.69
CA LEU A 284 117.48 58.75 10.54
C LEU A 284 117.48 60.19 9.98
N MET A 285 116.31 60.80 9.85
CA MET A 285 116.19 62.19 9.40
C MET A 285 116.85 63.17 10.37
N ALA A 286 116.74 62.94 11.68
CA ALA A 286 117.42 63.74 12.70
C ALA A 286 118.94 63.58 12.63
N GLU A 287 119.45 62.37 12.45
CA GLU A 287 120.89 62.11 12.31
C GLU A 287 121.44 62.72 11.01
N VAL A 288 120.73 62.59 9.88
CA VAL A 288 121.09 63.25 8.61
C VAL A 288 121.09 64.77 8.76
N HIS A 289 120.11 65.33 9.47
CA HIS A 289 120.06 66.76 9.76
C HIS A 289 121.26 67.21 10.60
N ASN A 290 121.63 66.47 11.65
CA ASN A 290 122.82 66.75 12.47
C ASN A 290 124.11 66.72 11.63
N ARG A 291 124.28 65.73 10.75
CA ARG A 291 125.45 65.65 9.86
C ARG A 291 125.51 66.80 8.85
N LEU A 292 124.36 67.25 8.35
CA LEU A 292 124.27 68.43 7.51
C LEU A 292 124.59 69.72 8.28
N GLU A 293 124.12 69.86 9.52
CA GLU A 293 124.45 70.97 10.42
C GLU A 293 125.95 70.98 10.80
N GLU A 294 126.55 69.84 11.12
CA GLU A 294 128.00 69.71 11.30
C GLU A 294 128.75 70.15 10.03
N ARG A 295 128.33 69.69 8.86
CA ARG A 295 128.96 70.07 7.59
C ARG A 295 128.75 71.55 7.26
N ASN A 296 127.58 72.11 7.56
CA ASN A 296 127.27 73.52 7.33
C ASN A 296 128.00 74.43 8.32
N SER A 297 128.12 74.04 9.60
CA SER A 297 128.92 74.75 10.60
C SER A 297 130.40 74.72 10.24
N VAL A 298 130.94 73.57 9.83
CA VAL A 298 132.32 73.47 9.31
C VAL A 298 132.51 74.35 8.06
N ARG A 299 131.55 74.37 7.13
CA ARG A 299 131.59 75.28 5.97
C ARG A 299 131.54 76.75 6.37
N ARG A 300 130.66 77.15 7.29
CA ARG A 300 130.61 78.53 7.83
C ARG A 300 131.90 78.92 8.54
N LEU A 301 132.53 77.98 9.25
CA LEU A 301 133.80 78.18 9.94
C LEU A 301 134.95 78.35 8.92
N LEU A 302 134.95 77.54 7.85
CA LEU A 302 135.84 77.74 6.70
C LEU A 302 135.58 79.07 5.99
N ASP A 303 134.32 79.45 5.75
CA ASP A 303 133.97 80.73 5.10
C ASP A 303 134.37 81.93 5.96
N THR A 304 134.24 81.84 7.29
CA THR A 304 134.73 82.88 8.23
C THR A 304 136.25 82.95 8.26
N MET A 305 136.96 81.81 8.28
CA MET A 305 138.43 81.80 8.14
C MET A 305 138.88 82.40 6.80
N ILE A 306 138.18 82.08 5.70
CA ILE A 306 138.46 82.66 4.37
C ILE A 306 138.16 84.17 4.37
N SER A 307 137.09 84.62 5.02
CA SER A 307 136.77 86.05 5.17
C SER A 307 137.76 86.80 6.08
N GLU A 308 138.29 86.19 7.14
CA GLU A 308 139.33 86.79 7.99
C GLU A 308 140.68 86.93 7.26
N VAL A 309 141.01 85.97 6.39
CA VAL A 309 142.21 86.03 5.55
C VAL A 309 142.02 87.00 4.38
N GLY A 310 140.81 87.09 3.81
CA GLY A 310 140.48 88.02 2.72
C GLY A 310 140.22 89.47 3.15
N GLY A 311 139.92 89.71 4.43
CA GLY A 311 139.68 91.05 5.01
C GLY A 311 140.93 91.77 5.54
N LYS A 312 142.11 91.14 5.42
CA LYS A 312 143.41 91.78 5.63
C LYS A 312 144.09 92.03 4.28
N ASN A 313 143.56 93.00 3.54
CA ASN A 313 144.24 93.89 2.58
C ASN A 313 143.23 94.87 2.00
#